data_AF-A0A939GNL6-F1
#
_entry.id   AF-A0A939GNL6-F1
#
_cell.length_a   1.000
_cell.length_b   1.000
_cell.length_c   1.000
_cell.angle_alpha   90.00
_cell.angle_beta   90.00
_cell.angle_gamma   90.00
#
_symmetry.space_group_name_H-M   'P 1'
#
loop_
_entity.id
_entity.type
_entity.pdbx_description
1 polymer ?
#
loop_
_entity_poly.entity_id
_entity_poly.type
_entity_poly.pdbx_seq_one_letter_code
_entity_poly.pdbx_strand_id
1 'polypeptide(L)'
;MNSSFVSSLSVATVLSPARFGWQEPLATRIRHQHRLAGQSANRLLNIELGLFLLTELLPMAPPEALPDLLNGHGPAYDGRPVWSPKQHRLLSRARALLLPYQHRSVWFSALQKYDAWPADARLFALGQSGAITYVAPNHIQRERLTLFWRAVV
;
A
#
# COMPACT_ATOMS: atom_id res chain seq x y z
N MET A 1 -30.08 11.00 51.14
CA MET A 1 -30.01 12.08 50.13
C MET A 1 -28.73 11.88 49.33
N ASN A 2 -28.90 11.63 48.03
CA ASN A 2 -27.86 11.26 47.08
C ASN A 2 -26.94 12.43 46.74
N SER A 3 -25.64 12.16 46.56
CA SER A 3 -24.75 12.97 45.69
C SER A 3 -23.48 12.19 45.40
N SER A 4 -23.49 11.41 44.32
CA SER A 4 -22.29 10.85 43.70
C SER A 4 -22.16 11.49 42.33
N PHE A 5 -21.35 12.55 42.23
CA PHE A 5 -20.85 13.04 40.96
C PHE A 5 -19.74 12.10 40.51
N VAL A 6 -20.00 11.29 39.49
CA VAL A 6 -18.95 10.60 38.74
C VAL A 6 -18.96 11.17 37.34
N SER A 7 -18.03 12.09 37.11
CA SER A 7 -17.75 12.67 35.81
C SER A 7 -17.45 11.56 34.81
N SER A 8 -18.31 11.42 33.82
CA SER A 8 -18.08 10.59 32.64
C SER A 8 -16.97 11.22 31.81
N LEU A 9 -15.73 10.83 32.08
CA LEU A 9 -14.62 11.05 31.15
C LEU A 9 -14.94 10.25 29.89
N SER A 10 -15.42 10.98 28.88
CA SER A 10 -15.50 10.50 27.51
C SER A 10 -14.07 10.26 27.06
N VAL A 11 -13.61 9.00 27.19
CA VAL A 11 -12.40 8.53 26.53
C VAL A 11 -12.71 8.56 25.05
N ALA A 12 -12.39 9.70 24.42
CA ALA A 12 -12.30 9.80 22.98
C ALA A 12 -11.37 8.69 22.54
N THR A 13 -11.96 7.66 21.94
CA THR A 13 -11.24 6.57 21.31
C THR A 13 -10.38 7.23 20.25
N VAL A 14 -9.08 7.39 20.54
CA VAL A 14 -8.08 7.74 19.54
C VAL A 14 -8.18 6.65 18.50
N LEU A 15 -8.86 6.96 17.40
CA LEU A 15 -8.95 6.13 16.21
C LEU A 15 -7.55 5.62 15.92
N SER A 16 -7.35 4.31 16.04
CA SER A 16 -6.07 3.64 15.85
C SER A 16 -5.30 4.25 14.66
N PRO A 17 -4.17 4.96 14.88
CA PRO A 17 -3.27 5.36 13.80
C PRO A 17 -2.61 4.15 13.12
N ALA A 18 -2.83 2.92 13.63
CA ALA A 18 -2.20 1.70 13.19
C ALA A 18 -2.45 1.32 11.72
N ARG A 19 -3.52 1.79 11.08
CA ARG A 19 -3.80 1.43 9.65
C ARG A 19 -3.02 2.26 8.64
N PHE A 20 -2.51 3.44 9.03
CA PHE A 20 -1.80 4.36 8.15
C PHE A 20 -0.45 4.84 8.72
N GLY A 21 -0.09 4.42 9.94
CA GLY A 21 1.12 4.88 10.62
C GLY A 21 2.43 4.35 10.04
N TRP A 22 2.42 3.23 9.31
CA TRP A 22 3.65 2.67 8.72
C TRP A 22 4.27 3.59 7.65
N GLN A 23 3.46 4.49 7.09
CA GLN A 23 3.81 5.36 5.97
C GLN A 23 4.40 6.69 6.44
N GLU A 24 4.27 7.02 7.72
CA GLU A 24 4.83 8.24 8.28
C GLU A 24 6.33 8.05 8.58
N PRO A 25 7.17 9.08 8.34
CA PRO A 25 6.83 10.46 7.99
C PRO A 25 6.71 10.76 6.48
N LEU A 26 6.91 9.75 5.63
CA LEU A 26 7.00 9.95 4.17
C LEU A 26 5.67 10.43 3.57
N ALA A 27 4.54 9.92 4.05
CA ALA A 27 3.21 10.35 3.61
C ALA A 27 3.00 11.85 3.84
N THR A 28 3.39 12.36 5.02
CA THR A 28 3.33 13.80 5.32
C THR A 28 4.20 14.62 4.35
N ARG A 29 5.43 14.17 4.07
CA ARG A 29 6.32 14.89 3.13
C ARG A 29 5.73 14.95 1.72
N ILE A 30 5.30 13.83 1.17
CA ILE A 30 4.69 13.75 -0.18
C ILE A 30 3.44 14.65 -0.23
N ARG A 31 2.63 14.65 0.82
CA ARG A 31 1.45 15.52 0.93
C ARG A 31 1.82 17.00 0.82
N HIS A 32 2.84 17.45 1.54
CA HIS A 32 3.29 18.84 1.47
C HIS A 32 3.93 19.18 0.12
N GLN A 33 4.74 18.27 -0.44
CA GLN A 33 5.45 18.48 -1.70
C GLN A 33 4.49 18.63 -2.89
N HIS A 34 3.48 17.76 -2.98
CA HIS A 34 2.53 17.75 -4.11
C HIS A 34 1.17 18.37 -3.77
N ARG A 35 1.06 19.08 -2.64
CA ARG A 35 -0.18 19.74 -2.15
C ARG A 35 -1.41 18.83 -2.15
N LEU A 36 -1.21 17.57 -1.74
CA LEU A 36 -2.26 16.55 -1.81
C LEU A 36 -3.26 16.72 -0.66
N ALA A 37 -4.55 16.50 -0.96
CA ALA A 37 -5.61 16.60 0.05
C ALA A 37 -5.71 15.33 0.91
N GLY A 38 -5.91 15.51 2.22
CA GLY A 38 -6.28 14.45 3.16
C GLY A 38 -5.34 13.23 3.13
N GLN A 39 -5.91 12.05 2.94
CA GLN A 39 -5.20 10.75 2.93
C GLN A 39 -4.70 10.32 1.55
N SER A 40 -4.62 11.23 0.58
CA SER A 40 -4.24 10.87 -0.78
C SER A 40 -2.81 10.30 -0.84
N ALA A 41 -1.86 10.90 -0.11
CA ALA A 41 -0.47 10.40 -0.04
C ALA A 41 -0.39 8.98 0.54
N ASN A 42 -1.20 8.70 1.58
CA ASN A 42 -1.30 7.37 2.18
C ASN A 42 -1.87 6.34 1.20
N ARG A 43 -2.88 6.73 0.41
CA ARG A 43 -3.43 5.88 -0.65
C ARG A 43 -2.41 5.61 -1.74
N LEU A 44 -1.65 6.62 -2.16
CA LEU A 44 -0.54 6.45 -3.10
C LEU A 44 0.48 5.44 -2.57
N LEU A 45 0.94 5.61 -1.34
CA LEU A 45 1.95 4.70 -0.76
C LEU A 45 1.43 3.27 -0.57
N ASN A 46 0.13 3.09 -0.31
CA ASN A 46 -0.48 1.76 -0.29
C ASN A 46 -0.50 1.11 -1.68
N ILE A 47 -0.82 1.88 -2.72
CA ILE A 47 -0.82 1.38 -4.11
C ILE A 47 0.60 0.97 -4.49
N GLU A 48 1.58 1.80 -4.17
CA GLU A 48 2.99 1.51 -4.46
C GLU A 48 3.52 0.32 -3.67
N LEU A 49 3.09 0.13 -2.42
CA LEU A 49 3.37 -1.10 -1.70
C LEU A 49 2.79 -2.31 -2.44
N GLY A 50 1.55 -2.22 -2.94
CA GLY A 50 0.93 -3.26 -3.77
C GLY A 50 1.75 -3.61 -5.02
N LEU A 51 2.18 -2.60 -5.76
CA LEU A 51 3.00 -2.77 -6.96
C LEU A 51 4.38 -3.35 -6.62
N PHE A 52 5.00 -2.89 -5.53
CA PHE A 52 6.25 -3.45 -5.04
C PHE A 52 6.13 -4.94 -4.71
N LEU A 53 5.04 -5.37 -4.06
CA LEU A 53 4.80 -6.78 -3.76
C LEU A 53 4.69 -7.63 -5.03
N LEU A 54 4.05 -7.10 -6.07
CA LEU A 54 4.00 -7.78 -7.37
C LEU A 54 5.42 -7.92 -7.95
N THR A 55 6.24 -6.88 -7.91
CA THR A 55 7.62 -6.98 -8.41
C THR A 55 8.49 -8.00 -7.64
N GLU A 56 8.23 -8.20 -6.35
CA GLU A 56 8.99 -9.13 -5.50
C GLU A 56 8.48 -10.58 -5.55
N LEU A 57 7.17 -10.78 -5.73
CA LEU A 57 6.52 -12.10 -5.64
C LEU A 57 6.15 -12.69 -7.01
N LEU A 58 5.77 -11.83 -7.96
CA LEU A 58 5.26 -12.17 -9.28
C LEU A 58 5.73 -11.12 -10.32
N PRO A 59 7.04 -11.05 -10.65
CA PRO A 59 7.59 -9.99 -11.50
C PRO A 59 7.03 -9.99 -12.94
N MET A 60 6.46 -11.10 -13.38
CA MET A 60 5.84 -11.26 -14.71
C MET A 60 4.31 -11.04 -14.68
N ALA A 61 3.72 -10.82 -13.51
CA ALA A 61 2.29 -10.60 -13.39
C ALA A 61 1.94 -9.13 -13.68
N PRO A 62 0.77 -8.89 -14.29
CA PRO A 62 0.31 -7.54 -14.56
C PRO A 62 -0.14 -6.84 -13.26
N PRO A 63 -0.18 -5.49 -13.22
CA PRO A 63 -0.52 -4.74 -12.01
C PRO A 63 -1.90 -5.09 -11.46
N GLU A 64 -2.85 -5.55 -12.29
CA GLU A 64 -4.19 -5.96 -11.89
C GLU A 64 -4.23 -7.25 -11.07
N ALA A 65 -3.13 -8.02 -11.01
CA ALA A 65 -3.06 -9.32 -10.35
C ALA A 65 -2.93 -9.26 -8.82
N LEU A 66 -2.76 -8.07 -8.23
CA LEU A 66 -2.59 -7.93 -6.77
C LEU A 66 -3.73 -8.57 -5.95
N PRO A 67 -5.02 -8.42 -6.30
CA PRO A 67 -6.11 -9.03 -5.53
C PRO A 67 -6.01 -10.55 -5.49
N ASP A 68 -5.64 -11.18 -6.61
CA ASP A 68 -5.47 -12.63 -6.71
C ASP A 68 -4.35 -13.10 -5.75
N LEU A 69 -3.26 -12.33 -5.66
CA LEU A 69 -2.16 -12.54 -4.71
C LEU A 69 -2.60 -12.37 -3.23
N LEU A 70 -3.32 -11.29 -2.93
CA LEU A 70 -3.76 -10.96 -1.58
C LEU A 70 -4.83 -11.92 -1.05
N ASN A 71 -5.73 -12.40 -1.92
CA ASN A 71 -6.74 -13.38 -1.55
C ASN A 71 -6.20 -14.82 -1.51
N GLY A 72 -5.07 -15.06 -2.19
CA GLY A 72 -4.45 -16.39 -2.23
C GLY A 72 -5.18 -17.36 -3.15
N HIS A 73 -5.85 -16.84 -4.19
CA HIS A 73 -6.51 -17.65 -5.21
C HIS A 73 -6.56 -16.87 -6.53
N GLY A 74 -6.65 -17.59 -7.65
CA GLY A 74 -6.79 -17.00 -8.98
C GLY A 74 -5.57 -17.23 -9.87
N PRO A 75 -5.66 -16.92 -11.17
CA PRO A 75 -4.71 -17.38 -12.17
C PRO A 75 -3.27 -16.93 -11.90
N ALA A 76 -3.08 -15.71 -11.39
CA ALA A 76 -1.76 -15.20 -11.04
C ALA A 76 -1.18 -15.86 -9.77
N TYR A 77 -2.04 -16.25 -8.82
CA TYR A 77 -1.61 -16.96 -7.63
C TYR A 77 -1.31 -18.43 -7.94
N ASP A 78 -2.10 -19.08 -8.80
CA ASP A 78 -1.93 -20.48 -9.15
C ASP A 78 -0.69 -20.72 -10.03
N GLY A 79 -0.38 -19.77 -10.92
CA GLY A 79 0.85 -19.76 -11.73
C GLY A 79 2.10 -19.26 -11.00
N ARG A 80 2.07 -19.12 -9.67
CA ARG A 80 3.19 -18.56 -8.91
C ARG A 80 4.40 -19.51 -8.86
N PRO A 81 5.63 -18.97 -8.80
CA PRO A 81 6.80 -19.78 -8.48
C PRO A 81 6.76 -20.27 -7.02
N VAL A 82 7.58 -21.27 -6.71
CA VAL A 82 7.76 -21.72 -5.32
C VAL A 82 8.42 -20.59 -4.52
N TRP A 83 7.70 -20.05 -3.53
CA TRP A 83 8.18 -18.95 -2.70
C TRP A 83 9.02 -19.42 -1.52
N SER A 84 10.02 -18.62 -1.17
CA SER A 84 10.81 -18.78 0.05
C SER A 84 9.98 -18.45 1.31
N PRO A 85 10.36 -18.95 2.50
CA PRO A 85 9.71 -18.57 3.76
C PRO A 85 9.67 -17.05 4.00
N LYS A 86 10.69 -16.32 3.52
CA LYS A 86 10.72 -14.85 3.57
C LYS A 86 9.61 -14.23 2.74
N GLN A 87 9.40 -14.71 1.52
CA GLN A 87 8.32 -14.25 0.63
C GLN A 87 6.92 -14.55 1.19
N HIS A 88 6.74 -15.72 1.83
CA HIS A 88 5.50 -16.05 2.53
C HIS A 88 5.20 -15.07 3.69
N ARG A 89 6.21 -14.72 4.50
CA ARG A 89 6.06 -13.73 5.59
C ARG A 89 5.72 -12.34 5.05
N LEU A 90 6.41 -11.92 4.00
CA LEU A 90 6.17 -10.66 3.30
C LEU A 90 4.72 -10.58 2.79
N LEU A 91 4.21 -11.64 2.15
CA LEU A 91 2.81 -11.69 1.71
C LEU A 91 1.82 -11.65 2.87
N SER A 92 2.07 -12.41 3.94
CA SER A 92 1.19 -12.43 5.12
C SER A 92 1.03 -11.04 5.74
N ARG A 93 2.14 -10.31 5.87
CA ARG A 93 2.14 -8.96 6.44
C ARG A 93 1.51 -7.94 5.49
N ALA A 94 1.79 -8.07 4.19
CA ALA A 94 1.14 -7.28 3.16
C ALA A 94 -0.39 -7.41 3.15
N ARG A 95 -0.93 -8.62 3.34
CA ARG A 95 -2.38 -8.84 3.42
C ARG A 95 -3.04 -8.03 4.54
N ALA A 96 -2.38 -7.90 5.67
CA ALA A 96 -2.88 -7.07 6.78
C ALA A 96 -2.87 -5.57 6.44
N LEU A 97 -1.82 -5.09 5.75
CA LEU A 97 -1.67 -3.68 5.38
C LEU A 97 -2.58 -3.26 4.22
N LEU A 98 -2.77 -4.15 3.24
CA LEU A 98 -3.49 -3.89 2.00
C LEU A 98 -4.89 -4.53 1.98
N LEU A 99 -5.47 -4.80 3.15
CA LEU A 99 -6.80 -5.39 3.30
C LEU A 99 -7.87 -4.74 2.39
N PRO A 100 -7.95 -3.39 2.24
CA PRO A 100 -8.96 -2.78 1.37
C PRO A 100 -8.81 -3.14 -0.12
N TYR A 101 -7.62 -3.53 -0.56
CA TYR A 101 -7.28 -3.82 -1.96
C TYR A 101 -7.44 -5.30 -2.33
N GLN A 102 -7.93 -6.13 -1.41
CA GLN A 102 -8.37 -7.50 -1.71
C GLN A 102 -9.55 -7.51 -2.69
N HIS A 103 -10.36 -6.45 -2.70
CA HIS A 103 -11.44 -6.30 -3.67
C HIS A 103 -10.91 -5.79 -5.01
N ARG A 104 -11.12 -6.59 -6.07
CA ARG A 104 -10.63 -6.28 -7.42
C ARG A 104 -11.10 -4.94 -7.96
N SER A 105 -12.36 -4.57 -7.74
CA SER A 105 -12.92 -3.27 -8.14
C SER A 105 -12.23 -2.08 -7.46
N VAL A 106 -11.91 -2.22 -6.16
CA VAL A 106 -11.22 -1.20 -5.38
C VAL A 106 -9.78 -1.03 -5.88
N TRP A 107 -9.08 -2.15 -6.11
CA TRP A 107 -7.72 -2.11 -6.66
C TRP A 107 -7.68 -1.51 -8.06
N PHE A 108 -8.58 -1.91 -8.95
CA PHE A 108 -8.61 -1.38 -10.32
C PHE A 108 -8.91 0.13 -10.36
N SER A 109 -9.87 0.59 -9.56
CA SER A 109 -10.13 2.03 -9.40
C SER A 109 -8.92 2.77 -8.81
N ALA A 110 -8.19 2.13 -7.90
CA ALA A 110 -6.98 2.70 -7.32
C ALA A 110 -5.84 2.82 -8.36
N LEU A 111 -5.65 1.82 -9.22
CA LEU A 111 -4.68 1.87 -10.32
C LEU A 111 -5.01 2.97 -11.33
N GLN A 112 -6.28 3.11 -11.73
CA GLN A 112 -6.71 4.20 -12.62
C GLN A 112 -6.43 5.58 -12.01
N LYS A 113 -6.73 5.73 -10.72
CA LYS A 113 -6.41 6.96 -9.99
C LYS A 113 -4.92 7.18 -9.91
N TYR A 114 -4.13 6.14 -9.63
CA TYR A 114 -2.68 6.22 -9.57
C TYR A 114 -2.09 6.71 -10.89
N ASP A 115 -2.55 6.20 -12.02
CA ASP A 115 -2.03 6.60 -13.32
C ASP A 115 -2.32 8.07 -13.67
N ALA A 116 -3.44 8.60 -13.15
CA ALA A 116 -3.79 10.02 -13.28
C ALA A 116 -2.92 10.97 -12.42
N TRP A 117 -2.03 10.45 -11.57
CA TRP A 117 -1.18 11.30 -10.72
C TRP A 117 0.02 11.86 -11.50
N PRO A 118 0.53 13.02 -11.06
CA PRO A 118 1.78 13.57 -11.59
C PRO A 118 2.92 12.53 -11.55
N ALA A 119 3.68 12.43 -12.64
CA ALA A 119 4.73 11.41 -12.78
C ALA A 119 5.86 11.58 -11.74
N ASP A 120 6.11 12.82 -11.31
CA ASP A 120 7.07 13.17 -10.25
C ASP A 120 6.64 12.70 -8.85
N ALA A 121 5.34 12.48 -8.62
CA ALA A 121 4.81 11.95 -7.38
C ALA A 121 4.85 10.41 -7.31
N ARG A 122 4.94 9.74 -8.47
CA ARG A 122 4.85 8.29 -8.61
C ARG A 122 6.22 7.62 -8.56
N LEU A 123 6.28 6.46 -7.91
CA LEU A 123 7.44 5.57 -7.96
C LEU A 123 7.44 4.69 -9.21
N PHE A 124 6.26 4.22 -9.60
CA PHE A 124 6.07 3.26 -10.68
C PHE A 124 5.29 3.87 -11.84
N ALA A 125 5.63 3.49 -13.07
CA ALA A 125 4.75 3.60 -14.22
C ALA A 125 4.15 2.25 -14.57
N LEU A 126 2.91 2.29 -15.06
CA LEU A 126 2.17 1.14 -15.52
C LEU A 126 2.21 1.16 -17.05
N GLY A 127 2.95 0.24 -17.65
CA GLY A 127 3.03 0.11 -19.10
C GLY A 127 1.74 -0.47 -19.69
N GLN A 128 1.44 -0.12 -20.94
CA GLN A 128 0.27 -0.66 -21.67
C GLN A 128 0.30 -2.18 -21.84
N SER A 129 1.49 -2.80 -21.75
CA SER A 129 1.70 -4.24 -21.78
C SER A 129 1.54 -4.94 -20.42
N GLY A 130 1.13 -4.21 -19.37
CA GLY A 130 1.06 -4.72 -18.00
C GLY A 130 2.41 -4.77 -17.28
N ALA A 131 3.45 -4.14 -17.84
CA ALA A 131 4.76 -4.06 -17.18
C ALA A 131 4.76 -2.98 -16.08
N ILE A 132 5.39 -3.29 -14.94
CA ILE A 132 5.62 -2.34 -13.84
C ILE A 132 7.07 -1.86 -13.93
N THR A 133 7.28 -0.56 -14.14
CA THR A 133 8.63 0.03 -14.25
C THR A 133 8.85 1.14 -13.24
N TYR A 134 10.08 1.29 -12.75
CA TYR A 134 10.46 2.42 -11.90
C TYR A 134 10.62 3.68 -12.75
N VAL A 135 10.02 4.79 -12.31
CA VAL A 135 10.13 6.10 -12.99
C VAL A 135 10.67 7.20 -12.09
N ALA A 136 10.64 7.01 -10.77
CA ALA A 136 11.21 7.97 -9.85
C ALA A 136 12.75 7.92 -9.84
N PRO A 137 13.42 9.05 -9.52
CA PRO A 137 14.87 9.08 -9.31
C PRO A 137 15.33 8.07 -8.24
N ASN A 138 16.55 7.56 -8.39
CA ASN A 138 17.14 6.53 -7.52
C ASN A 138 17.05 6.83 -6.01
N HIS A 139 17.19 8.10 -5.60
CA HIS A 139 17.12 8.47 -4.18
C HIS A 139 15.68 8.32 -3.62
N ILE A 140 14.66 8.73 -4.37
CA ILE A 140 13.25 8.54 -4.01
C ILE A 140 12.90 7.06 -4.00
N GLN A 141 13.39 6.31 -5.01
CA GLN A 141 13.20 4.87 -5.06
C GLN A 141 13.78 4.18 -3.82
N ARG A 142 15.03 4.46 -3.45
CA ARG A 142 15.66 3.86 -2.26
C ARG A 142 14.90 4.19 -0.99
N GLU A 143 14.47 5.44 -0.81
CA GLU A 143 13.69 5.84 0.36
C GLU A 143 12.36 5.07 0.46
N ARG A 144 11.61 5.00 -0.64
CA ARG A 144 10.32 4.28 -0.70
C ARG A 144 10.48 2.78 -0.52
N LEU A 145 11.46 2.16 -1.18
CA LEU A 145 11.73 0.72 -1.02
C LEU A 145 12.14 0.38 0.42
N THR A 146 12.97 1.21 1.06
CA THR A 146 13.33 1.03 2.47
C THR A 146 12.09 1.07 3.36
N LEU A 147 11.17 2.00 3.09
CA LEU A 147 9.90 2.10 3.80
C LEU A 147 9.03 0.85 3.60
N PHE A 148 8.91 0.35 2.37
CA PHE A 148 8.11 -0.83 2.07
C PHE A 148 8.66 -2.08 2.75
N TRP A 149 9.97 -2.30 2.67
CA TRP A 149 10.63 -3.41 3.36
C TRP A 149 10.41 -3.36 4.87
N ARG A 150 10.52 -2.17 5.49
CA ARG A 150 10.24 -1.99 6.92
C ARG A 150 8.78 -2.29 7.29
N ALA A 151 7.85 -2.07 6.37
CA ALA A 151 6.43 -2.36 6.62
C ALA A 151 6.13 -3.87 6.62
N VAL A 152 6.83 -4.64 5.78
CA VAL A 152 6.52 -6.06 5.50
C VAL A 152 7.52 -7.07 6.10
N VAL A 153 8.61 -6.63 6.72
CA VAL A 153 9.62 -7.45 7.42
C VAL A 153 9.67 -7.12 8.90
#